data_AF-A0A0F2QXR9-F1
#
_entry.id   AF-A0A0F2QXR9-F1
#
_cell.length_a   1.000
_cell.length_b   1.000
_cell.length_c   1.000
_cell.angle_alpha   90.00
_cell.angle_beta   90.00
_cell.angle_gamma   90.00
#
_symmetry.space_group_name_H-M   'P 1'
#
loop_
_entity.id
_entity.type
_entity.pdbx_description
1 polymer ?
#
loop_
_entity_poly.entity_id
_entity_poly.type
_entity_poly.pdbx_seq_one_letter_code
_entity_poly.pdbx_strand_id
1 'polypeptide(L)'
;MHFSISAFAPSLALIWLAVRILCHNPEVRPGELIKVCEQDVLVEHGIIMVKWSKEGTLKGKHAHLWDDEIEVIQSFVPALPTVPFFRCRGSGCMR
;
A
#
# COMPACT_ATOMS: atom_id res chain seq x y z
N MET A 1 17.97 8.06 -8.74
CA MET A 1 17.19 9.25 -9.18
C MET A 1 16.42 9.72 -7.96
N HIS A 2 16.75 10.88 -7.41
CA HIS A 2 16.13 11.38 -6.17
C HIS A 2 14.82 12.09 -6.54
N PHE A 3 13.67 11.43 -6.34
CA PHE A 3 12.36 12.02 -6.62
C PHE A 3 11.90 12.82 -5.40
N SER A 4 11.85 14.14 -5.51
CA SER A 4 11.33 15.00 -4.44
C SER A 4 9.79 14.94 -4.45
N ILE A 5 9.22 14.17 -3.52
CA ILE A 5 7.77 13.82 -3.43
C ILE A 5 6.88 15.03 -3.06
N SER A 6 7.47 16.17 -2.68
CA SER A 6 6.77 17.36 -2.16
C SER A 6 5.81 18.07 -3.12
N ALA A 7 5.69 17.62 -4.38
CA ALA A 7 4.82 18.24 -5.39
C ALA A 7 3.80 17.27 -6.04
N PHE A 8 3.74 16.01 -5.61
CA PHE A 8 2.85 15.03 -6.23
C PHE A 8 1.47 15.02 -5.57
N ALA A 9 0.41 15.05 -6.37
CA ALA A 9 -0.93 14.81 -5.87
C ALA A 9 -0.95 13.43 -5.17
N PRO A 10 -1.46 13.33 -3.94
CA PRO A 10 -1.38 12.11 -3.13
C PRO A 10 -2.05 10.90 -3.80
N SER A 11 -3.00 11.13 -4.70
CA SER A 11 -3.64 10.10 -5.52
C SER A 11 -2.68 9.44 -6.51
N LEU A 12 -1.80 10.20 -7.17
CA LEU A 12 -0.86 9.65 -8.15
C LEU A 12 0.28 8.86 -7.48
N ALA A 13 0.70 9.28 -6.28
CA ALA A 13 1.71 8.55 -5.50
C ALA A 13 1.22 7.16 -5.09
N LEU A 14 -0.06 7.02 -4.72
CA LEU A 14 -0.66 5.73 -4.38
C LEU A 14 -0.79 4.80 -5.59
N ILE A 15 -1.14 5.34 -6.77
CA ILE A 15 -1.20 4.56 -8.01
C ILE A 15 0.20 4.07 -8.39
N TRP A 16 1.20 4.94 -8.35
CA TRP A 16 2.60 4.59 -8.60
C TRP A 16 3.07 3.48 -7.66
N LEU A 17 2.81 3.63 -6.35
CA LEU A 17 3.17 2.64 -5.34
C LEU A 17 2.47 1.29 -5.59
N ALA A 18 1.18 1.29 -5.90
CA ALA A 18 0.43 0.07 -6.20
C ALA A 18 1.00 -0.68 -7.41
N VAL A 19 1.32 0.05 -8.49
CA VAL A 19 1.91 -0.54 -9.70
C VAL A 19 3.28 -1.13 -9.39
N ARG A 20 4.12 -0.41 -8.65
CA ARG A 20 5.45 -0.87 -8.24
C ARG A 20 5.39 -2.17 -7.43
N ILE A 21 4.54 -2.21 -6.41
CA ILE A 21 4.33 -3.41 -5.58
C ILE A 21 3.88 -4.59 -6.43
N LEU A 22 2.93 -4.40 -7.36
CA LEU A 22 2.44 -5.47 -8.25
C LEU A 22 3.51 -5.97 -9.23
N CYS A 23 4.41 -5.09 -9.68
CA CYS A 23 5.53 -5.48 -10.55
C CYS A 23 6.56 -6.34 -9.82
N HIS A 24 6.85 -6.05 -8.55
CA HIS A 24 7.85 -6.80 -7.77
C HIS A 24 7.29 -8.07 -7.12
N ASN A 25 5.98 -8.12 -6.88
CA ASN A 25 5.30 -9.20 -6.18
C ASN A 25 4.21 -9.80 -7.09
N PRO A 26 4.58 -10.58 -8.14
CA PRO A 26 3.64 -11.09 -9.14
C PRO A 26 2.56 -12.04 -8.57
N GLU A 27 2.80 -12.60 -7.39
CA GLU A 27 1.82 -13.41 -6.65
C GLU A 27 0.68 -12.57 -6.04
N VAL A 28 0.84 -11.27 -5.91
CA VAL A 28 -0.17 -10.35 -5.37
C VAL A 28 -1.09 -9.88 -6.49
N ARG A 29 -2.39 -10.12 -6.34
CA ARG A 29 -3.38 -9.64 -7.32
C ARG A 29 -3.84 -8.23 -6.96
N PRO A 30 -4.22 -7.40 -7.96
CA PRO A 30 -4.76 -6.07 -7.70
C PRO A 30 -5.97 -6.09 -6.73
N GLY A 31 -6.87 -7.07 -6.90
CA GLY A 31 -8.04 -7.23 -6.04
C GLY A 31 -7.74 -7.67 -4.60
N GLU A 32 -6.55 -8.22 -4.34
CA GLU A 32 -6.08 -8.53 -2.98
C GLU A 32 -5.42 -7.29 -2.35
N LEU A 33 -4.64 -6.56 -3.15
CA LEU A 33 -3.91 -5.36 -2.71
C LEU A 33 -4.85 -4.23 -2.24
N ILE A 34 -5.98 -4.02 -2.92
CA ILE A 34 -6.98 -3.02 -2.51
C ILE A 34 -7.64 -3.31 -1.14
N LYS A 35 -7.52 -4.53 -0.63
CA LYS A 35 -8.10 -4.95 0.66
C LYS A 35 -7.13 -4.78 1.83
N VAL A 36 -5.89 -4.38 1.56
CA VAL A 36 -4.86 -4.12 2.57
C VAL A 36 -5.30 -2.94 3.43
N CYS A 37 -5.33 -3.16 4.75
CA CYS A 37 -5.59 -2.11 5.73
C CYS A 37 -4.27 -1.44 6.19
N GLU A 38 -4.36 -0.28 6.84
CA GLU A 38 -3.19 0.40 7.43
C GLU A 38 -2.36 -0.51 8.34
N GLN A 39 -3.01 -1.32 9.17
CA GLN A 39 -2.33 -2.27 10.08
C GLN A 39 -1.57 -3.40 9.36
N ASP A 40 -1.91 -3.65 8.10
CA ASP A 40 -1.29 -4.72 7.32
C ASP A 40 0.01 -4.24 6.66
N VAL A 41 0.32 -2.93 6.73
CA VAL A 41 1.55 -2.33 6.21
C VAL A 41 2.59 -2.24 7.33
N LEU A 42 3.54 -3.17 7.34
CA LEU A 42 4.60 -3.26 8.34
C LEU A 42 5.87 -2.61 7.79
N VAL A 43 5.86 -1.27 7.77
CA VAL A 43 6.94 -0.44 7.19
C VAL A 43 8.30 -0.76 7.80
N GLU A 44 8.37 -0.95 9.12
CA GLU A 44 9.61 -1.30 9.84
C GLU A 44 10.21 -2.65 9.40
N HIS A 45 9.37 -3.53 8.85
CA HIS A 45 9.75 -4.85 8.38
C HIS A 45 9.87 -4.90 6.85
N GLY A 46 9.59 -3.80 6.15
CA GLY A 46 9.59 -3.73 4.69
C GLY A 46 8.60 -4.69 4.02
N ILE A 47 7.46 -4.97 4.67
CA ILE A 47 6.46 -5.91 4.13
C ILE A 47 5.03 -5.37 4.20
N ILE A 48 4.20 -5.81 3.28
CA ILE A 48 2.73 -5.71 3.35
C ILE A 48 2.14 -7.11 3.48
N MET A 49 1.29 -7.27 4.50
CA MET A 49 0.52 -8.49 4.74
C MET A 49 -0.70 -8.53 3.82
N VAL A 50 -0.69 -9.38 2.80
CA VAL A 50 -1.81 -9.56 1.88
C VAL A 50 -2.62 -10.79 2.28
N LYS A 51 -3.82 -10.59 2.82
CA LYS A 51 -4.72 -11.67 3.27
C LYS A 51 -5.29 -12.43 2.07
N TRP A 52 -5.30 -13.77 2.15
CA TRP A 52 -5.96 -14.59 1.14
C TRP A 52 -7.48 -14.46 1.22
N SER A 53 -8.12 -14.32 0.07
CA SER A 53 -9.58 -14.17 -0.02
C SER A 53 -10.35 -15.49 0.14
N LYS A 54 -9.67 -16.65 0.26
CA LYS A 54 -10.32 -17.95 0.49
C LYS A 54 -10.34 -18.30 1.97
N GLU A 55 -11.56 -18.25 2.50
CA GLU A 55 -12.02 -18.62 3.83
C GLU A 55 -11.36 -19.93 4.31
N GLY A 56 -10.66 -19.87 5.45
CA GLY A 56 -10.14 -21.05 6.15
C GLY A 56 -8.63 -21.20 6.23
N THR A 57 -7.83 -20.36 5.55
CA THR A 57 -6.36 -20.40 5.71
C THR A 57 -5.85 -19.14 6.40
N LEU A 58 -5.27 -19.28 7.59
CA LEU A 58 -4.50 -18.23 8.29
C LEU A 58 -3.21 -17.81 7.54
N LYS A 59 -3.04 -18.23 6.28
CA LYS A 59 -1.86 -17.96 5.46
C LYS A 59 -2.08 -16.68 4.67
N GLY A 60 -1.33 -15.64 5.01
CA GLY A 60 -1.18 -14.43 4.19
C GLY A 60 -0.01 -14.57 3.21
N LYS A 61 -0.06 -13.79 2.13
CA LYS A 61 1.13 -13.47 1.31
C LYS A 61 1.86 -12.29 1.95
N HIS A 62 3.16 -12.22 1.73
CA HIS A 62 3.98 -11.06 2.06
C HIS A 62 4.37 -10.40 0.75
N ALA A 63 4.00 -9.14 0.56
CA ALA A 63 4.57 -8.33 -0.50
C ALA A 63 5.79 -7.60 0.07
N HIS A 64 6.95 -7.76 -0.57
CA HIS A 64 8.16 -7.06 -0.17
C HIS A 64 8.12 -5.63 -0.71
N LEU A 65 8.51 -4.70 0.16
CA LEU A 65 8.69 -3.29 -0.15
C LEU A 65 10.17 -2.99 -0.36
N TRP A 66 10.47 -2.13 -1.33
CA TRP A 66 11.80 -1.56 -1.53
C TRP A 66 11.96 -0.24 -0.77
N ASP A 67 13.19 0.20 -0.58
CA ASP A 67 13.51 1.41 0.21
C ASP A 67 12.77 2.66 -0.31
N ASP A 68 12.74 2.88 -1.63
CA ASP A 68 12.00 4.00 -2.25
C ASP A 68 10.49 3.94 -1.95
N GLU A 69 9.92 2.73 -1.86
CA GLU A 69 8.49 2.52 -1.59
C GLU A 69 8.20 2.78 -0.10
N ILE A 70 9.11 2.39 0.78
CA ILE A 70 9.07 2.67 2.22
C ILE A 70 9.10 4.18 2.45
N GLU A 71 10.00 4.92 1.80
CA GLU A 71 10.07 6.38 1.90
C GLU A 71 8.76 7.06 1.48
N VAL A 72 8.15 6.59 0.39
CA VAL A 72 6.85 7.09 -0.08
C VAL A 72 5.75 6.77 0.94
N ILE A 73 5.70 5.55 1.48
CA ILE A 73 4.71 5.17 2.48
C ILE A 73 4.83 6.02 3.75
N GLN A 74 6.07 6.26 4.21
CA GLN A 74 6.36 7.10 5.38
C GLN A 74 6.00 8.57 5.19
N SER A 75 5.97 9.05 3.94
CA SER A 75 5.53 10.41 3.63
C SER A 75 4.02 10.62 3.84
N PHE A 76 3.24 9.54 3.95
CA PHE A 76 1.80 9.62 4.11
C PHE A 76 1.37 9.72 5.58
N VAL A 77 0.33 10.53 5.85
CA VAL A 77 -0.28 10.61 7.19
C VAL A 77 -0.99 9.28 7.54
N PRO A 78 -0.60 8.56 8.61
CA PRO A 78 -1.25 7.29 8.96
C PRO A 78 -2.72 7.51 9.33
N ALA A 79 -3.57 6.51 9.05
CA ALA A 79 -4.95 6.49 9.51
C ALA A 79 -5.21 5.33 10.47
N LEU A 80 -6.47 5.12 10.83
CA LEU A 80 -6.87 4.06 11.76
C LEU A 80 -6.48 2.67 11.22
N PRO A 81 -6.05 1.74 12.08
CA PRO A 81 -5.56 0.41 11.72
C PRO A 81 -6.46 -0.36 10.73
N THR A 82 -7.78 -0.21 10.87
CA THR A 82 -8.80 -0.94 10.11
C THR A 82 -9.15 -0.31 8.77
N VAL A 83 -8.70 0.91 8.47
CA VAL A 83 -9.05 1.56 7.20
C VAL A 83 -8.18 1.04 6.05
N PRO A 84 -8.71 0.98 4.81
CA PRO A 84 -7.90 0.64 3.65
C PRO A 84 -6.70 1.58 3.48
N PHE A 85 -5.54 0.99 3.20
CA PHE A 85 -4.32 1.76 2.95
C PHE A 85 -4.41 2.55 1.63
N PHE A 86 -4.85 1.86 0.57
CA PHE A 86 -5.12 2.46 -0.75
C PHE A 86 -6.47 3.17 -0.75
N ARG A 87 -6.49 4.41 -0.27
CA ARG A 87 -7.68 5.28 -0.23
C ARG A 87 -7.39 6.65 -0.84
N CYS A 88 -8.43 7.35 -1.28
CA CYS A 88 -8.27 8.74 -1.71
C CYS A 88 -7.88 9.60 -0.50
N ARG A 89 -6.66 10.15 -0.52
CA ARG A 89 -6.14 11.04 0.53
C ARG A 89 -6.34 12.49 0.07
N GLY A 90 -7.44 13.12 0.47
CA GLY A 90 -7.75 14.51 0.13
C GLY A 90 -9.22 14.85 0.33
N SER A 91 -9.52 16.13 0.62
CA SER A 91 -10.84 16.68 0.96
C SER A 91 -11.91 16.60 -0.15
N GLY A 92 -11.59 15.98 -1.29
CA GLY A 92 -12.42 15.95 -2.51
C GLY A 92 -13.06 14.60 -2.82
N CYS A 93 -13.03 13.62 -1.92
CA CYS A 93 -13.79 12.38 -2.08
C CYS A 93 -15.17 12.54 -1.42
N MET A 94 -16.03 13.35 -2.05
CA MET A 94 -17.46 13.27 -1.84
C MET A 94 -18.01 12.15 -2.72
N ARG A 95 -18.99 11.44 -2.15
CA ARG A 95 -19.61 10.18 -2.59
C ARG A 95 -20.03 10.15 -4.06
#